data_AF-A0A554M2C1-F1
#
_entry.id   AF-A0A554M2C1-F1
#
_cell.length_a   1.000
_cell.length_b   1.000
_cell.length_c   1.000
_cell.angle_alpha   90.00
_cell.angle_beta   90.00
_cell.angle_gamma   90.00
#
_symmetry.space_group_name_H-M   'P 1'
#
loop_
_entity.id
_entity.type
_entity.pdbx_description
1 polymer ?
#
loop_
_entity_poly.entity_id
_entity_poly.type
_entity_poly.pdbx_seq_one_letter_code
_entity_poly.pdbx_strand_id
1 'polypeptide(L)'
;MVNQSTVILTAAIGGIILTLSLLILFHQNANATKGYTLRTLERERLELLLEEEVLKMQIADAQALKRLDEDPVIALMLPVRGATYVEGEETMAKSVAERIEE
;
A
#
# COMPACT_ATOMS: atom_id res chain seq x y z
N MET A 1 -31.26 7.71 64.96
CA MET A 1 -30.89 9.05 64.45
C MET A 1 -29.55 8.90 63.75
N VAL A 2 -29.46 9.20 62.46
CA VAL A 2 -28.17 9.15 61.73
C VAL A 2 -27.39 10.40 62.07
N ASN A 3 -26.11 10.25 62.43
CA ASN A 3 -25.28 11.35 62.87
C ASN A 3 -24.89 12.25 61.69
N GLN A 4 -24.86 13.57 61.86
CA GLN A 4 -24.60 14.54 60.79
C GLN A 4 -23.25 14.29 60.10
N SER A 5 -22.24 13.86 60.86
CA SER A 5 -20.92 13.49 60.34
C SER A 5 -20.96 12.31 59.37
N THR A 6 -21.86 11.34 59.60
CA THR A 6 -22.04 10.18 58.71
C THR A 6 -22.64 10.61 57.38
N VAL A 7 -23.63 11.51 57.39
CA VAL A 7 -24.27 12.04 56.18
C VAL A 7 -23.27 12.82 55.32
N ILE A 8 -22.45 13.68 55.95
CA ILE A 8 -21.42 14.46 55.24
C ILE A 8 -20.35 13.54 54.63
N LEU A 9 -19.91 12.52 55.37
CA LEU A 9 -18.93 11.55 54.89
C LEU A 9 -19.45 10.77 53.66
N THR A 10 -20.69 10.27 53.72
CA THR A 10 -21.28 9.53 52.59
C THR A 10 -21.48 10.43 51.36
N ALA A 11 -21.88 11.69 51.56
CA ALA A 11 -21.99 12.66 50.47
C ALA A 11 -20.63 12.99 49.83
N ALA A 12 -19.58 13.16 50.65
CA ALA A 12 -18.22 13.41 50.17
C ALA A 12 -17.68 12.23 49.36
N ILE A 13 -17.83 11.00 49.85
CA ILE A 13 -17.41 9.79 49.14
C ILE A 13 -18.20 9.63 47.83
N GLY A 14 -19.52 9.84 47.86
CA GLY A 14 -20.36 9.81 46.66
C GLY A 14 -19.92 10.84 45.63
N GLY A 15 -19.63 12.07 46.05
CA GLY A 15 -19.12 13.13 45.18
C GLY A 15 -17.76 12.80 44.56
N ILE A 16 -16.84 12.23 45.33
CA ILE A 16 -15.53 11.79 44.82
C ILE A 16 -15.72 10.68 43.78
N ILE A 17 -16.55 9.67 44.04
CA ILE A 17 -16.79 8.58 43.10
C ILE A 17 -17.41 9.11 41.80
N LEU A 18 -18.39 10.01 41.90
CA LEU A 18 -19.09 10.57 40.75
C LEU A 18 -18.16 11.43 39.88
N THR A 19 -17.34 12.28 40.51
CA THR A 19 -16.34 13.09 39.80
C THR A 19 -15.27 12.22 39.12
N LEU A 20 -14.77 11.18 39.81
CA LEU A 20 -13.83 10.23 39.22
C LEU A 20 -14.44 9.49 38.01
N SER A 21 -15.70 9.07 38.13
CA SER A 21 -16.41 8.36 37.07
C SER A 21 -16.57 9.23 35.81
N LEU A 22 -16.91 10.51 36.00
CA LEU A 22 -17.00 11.47 34.89
C LEU A 22 -15.63 11.69 34.23
N LEU A 23 -14.56 11.84 35.02
CA LEU A 23 -13.22 12.03 34.50
C LEU A 23 -12.76 10.82 33.67
N ILE A 24 -13.03 9.60 34.15
CA ILE A 24 -12.73 8.36 33.43
C ILE A 24 -13.51 8.31 32.11
N LEU A 25 -14.80 8.64 32.12
CA LEU A 25 -15.62 8.67 30.89
C LEU A 25 -15.08 9.67 29.87
N PHE A 26 -14.71 10.88 30.29
CA PHE A 26 -14.10 11.86 29.38
C PHE A 26 -12.78 11.37 28.81
N HIS A 27 -11.94 10.75 29.63
CA HIS A 27 -10.66 10.20 29.17
C HIS A 27 -10.84 9.09 28.14
N GLN A 28 -11.77 8.16 28.39
CA GLN A 28 -12.07 7.08 27.45
C GLN A 28 -12.64 7.62 26.13
N ASN A 29 -13.52 8.62 26.19
CA ASN A 29 -14.09 9.24 24.99
C ASN A 29 -13.03 10.00 24.17
N ALA A 30 -12.15 10.74 24.85
CA ALA A 30 -11.00 11.39 24.21
C ALA A 30 -10.07 10.35 23.56
N ASN A 31 -9.83 9.22 24.23
CA ASN A 31 -8.98 8.15 23.70
C ASN A 31 -9.63 7.46 22.49
N ALA A 32 -10.95 7.24 22.51
CA ALA A 32 -11.70 6.74 21.38
C ALA A 32 -11.58 7.68 20.17
N THR A 33 -11.74 8.99 20.39
CA THR A 33 -11.59 10.01 19.34
C THR A 33 -10.18 10.00 18.74
N LYS A 34 -9.14 9.95 19.58
CA LYS A 34 -7.75 9.82 19.13
C LYS A 34 -7.51 8.53 18.33
N GLY A 35 -8.14 7.42 18.73
CA GLY A 35 -8.09 6.16 18.01
C GLY A 35 -8.71 6.25 16.61
N TYR A 36 -9.84 6.96 16.47
CA TYR A 36 -10.46 7.19 15.16
C TYR A 36 -9.58 8.05 14.25
N THR A 37 -8.98 9.12 14.78
CA THR A 37 -8.05 9.95 14.01
C THR A 37 -6.82 9.16 13.56
N LEU A 38 -6.27 8.30 14.44
CA LEU A 38 -5.13 7.47 14.10
C LEU A 38 -5.45 6.48 12.97
N ARG A 39 -6.58 5.77 13.06
CA ARG A 39 -7.03 4.85 12.01
C ARG A 39 -7.27 5.54 10.67
N THR A 40 -7.70 6.79 10.70
CA THR A 40 -7.91 7.59 9.48
C THR A 40 -6.56 7.93 8.84
N LEU A 41 -5.62 8.43 9.63
CA LEU A 41 -4.25 8.71 9.20
C LEU A 41 -3.52 7.45 8.70
N GLU A 42 -3.73 6.30 9.33
CA GLU A 42 -3.18 5.02 8.88
C GLU A 42 -3.71 4.62 7.50
N ARG A 43 -4.99 4.83 7.23
CA ARG A 43 -5.58 4.56 5.90
C ARG A 43 -5.02 5.49 4.84
N GLU A 44 -4.96 6.79 5.14
CA GLU A 44 -4.39 7.78 4.23
C GLU A 44 -2.91 7.48 3.93
N ARG A 45 -2.14 7.10 4.95
CA ARG A 45 -0.75 6.64 4.77
C ARG A 45 -0.66 5.43 3.83
N LEU A 46 -1.53 4.44 4.00
CA LEU A 46 -1.52 3.24 3.16
C LEU A 46 -1.85 3.56 1.70
N GLU A 47 -2.80 4.47 1.46
CA GLU A 47 -3.16 4.94 0.13
C GLU A 47 -1.98 5.66 -0.54
N LEU A 48 -1.34 6.59 0.17
CA LEU A 48 -0.17 7.31 -0.34
C LEU A 48 1.01 6.38 -0.65
N LEU A 49 1.24 5.34 0.16
CA LEU A 49 2.30 4.36 -0.11
C LEU A 49 2.03 3.53 -1.35
N LEU A 50 0.76 3.17 -1.60
CA LEU A 50 0.37 2.45 -2.80
C LEU A 50 0.54 3.32 -4.06
N GLU A 51 0.16 4.60 -3.97
CA GLU A 51 0.39 5.56 -5.05
C GLU A 51 1.90 5.72 -5.35
N GLU A 52 2.73 5.83 -4.31
CA GLU A 52 4.18 5.92 -4.45
C GLU A 52 4.77 4.67 -5.14
N GLU A 53 4.29 3.47 -4.81
CA GLU A 53 4.72 2.22 -5.42
C GLU A 53 4.38 2.17 -6.92
N VAL A 54 3.16 2.55 -7.29
CA VAL A 54 2.72 2.61 -8.69
C VAL A 54 3.56 3.62 -9.47
N LEU A 55 3.83 4.80 -8.91
CA LEU A 55 4.68 5.81 -9.53
C LEU A 55 6.11 5.31 -9.73
N LYS A 56 6.69 4.62 -8.74
CA LYS A 56 8.03 4.02 -8.87
C LYS A 56 8.09 2.98 -9.98
N MET A 57 7.05 2.16 -10.11
CA MET A 57 6.94 1.18 -11.20
C MET A 57 6.92 1.88 -12.56
N GLN A 58 6.08 2.90 -12.74
CA GLN A 58 6.01 3.67 -13.98
C GLN A 58 7.35 4.36 -14.32
N ILE A 59 8.04 4.89 -13.32
CA ILE A 59 9.39 5.45 -13.50
C ILE A 59 10.37 4.37 -13.94
N ALA A 60 10.32 3.18 -13.34
CA ALA A 60 11.19 2.07 -13.72
C ALA A 60 10.93 1.63 -15.16
N ASP A 61 9.67 1.57 -15.60
CA ASP A 61 9.30 1.26 -16.98
C ASP A 61 9.82 2.31 -17.97
N ALA A 62 9.63 3.60 -17.65
CA ALA A 62 10.14 4.68 -18.47
C ALA A 62 11.68 4.67 -18.55
N GLN A 63 12.36 4.37 -17.44
CA GLN A 63 13.81 4.21 -17.40
C GLN A 63 14.29 2.98 -18.17
N ALA A 64 13.58 1.87 -18.09
CA ALA A 64 13.88 0.66 -18.85
C ALA A 64 13.76 0.93 -20.35
N LEU A 65 12.67 1.57 -20.78
CA LEU A 65 12.46 1.94 -22.18
C LEU A 65 13.56 2.88 -22.68
N LYS A 66 13.91 3.90 -21.89
CA LYS A 66 15.01 4.81 -22.22
C LYS A 66 16.35 4.07 -22.33
N ARG A 67 16.63 3.12 -21.44
CA ARG A 67 17.84 2.29 -21.52
C ARG A 67 17.86 1.42 -22.77
N LEU A 68 16.73 0.87 -23.20
CA LEU A 68 16.64 0.12 -24.46
C LEU A 68 16.92 1.03 -25.67
N ASP A 69 16.35 2.24 -25.68
CA ASP A 69 16.53 3.20 -26.78
C ASP A 69 18.00 3.68 -26.88
N GLU A 70 18.66 3.86 -25.75
CA GLU A 70 20.07 4.25 -25.66
C GLU A 70 21.06 3.07 -25.82
N ASP A 71 20.58 1.83 -25.95
CA ASP A 71 21.44 0.64 -26.09
C ASP A 71 22.04 0.59 -27.50
N PRO A 72 23.38 0.69 -27.65
CA PRO A 72 24.04 0.66 -28.94
C PRO A 72 23.81 -0.65 -29.71
N VAL A 73 23.55 -1.76 -29.02
CA VAL A 73 23.24 -3.05 -29.65
C VAL A 73 21.88 -3.01 -30.33
N ILE A 74 20.89 -2.37 -29.70
CA ILE A 74 19.53 -2.21 -30.25
C ILE A 74 19.52 -1.18 -31.38
N ALA A 75 20.26 -0.07 -31.23
CA ALA A 75 20.42 0.93 -32.29
C ALA A 75 21.07 0.36 -33.57
N LEU A 76 21.87 -0.71 -33.42
CA LEU A 76 22.50 -1.43 -34.54
C LEU A 76 21.65 -2.61 -35.05
N MET A 77 20.54 -2.98 -34.40
CA MET A 77 19.65 -4.03 -34.89
C MET A 77 18.88 -3.55 -36.13
N LEU A 78 18.97 -4.33 -37.21
CA LEU A 78 18.18 -4.10 -38.42
C LEU A 78 16.71 -4.50 -38.15
N PRO A 79 15.72 -3.67 -38.50
CA PRO A 79 14.32 -4.06 -38.37
C PRO A 79 14.03 -5.27 -39.26
N VAL A 80 13.47 -6.33 -38.68
CA VAL A 80 13.12 -7.56 -39.41
C VAL A 80 11.97 -7.25 -40.38
N ARG A 81 12.29 -7.09 -41.67
CA ARG A 81 11.30 -6.97 -42.74
C ARG A 81 10.93 -8.35 -43.25
N GLY A 82 9.64 -8.71 -43.15
CA GLY A 82 9.12 -9.98 -43.66
C GLY A 82 9.30 -11.16 -42.69
N ALA A 83 8.94 -10.97 -41.42
CA ALA A 83 8.93 -12.06 -40.45
C ALA A 83 7.88 -13.11 -40.86
N THR A 84 8.35 -14.32 -41.19
CA THR A 84 7.50 -15.48 -41.46
C THR A 84 7.34 -16.24 -40.13
N TYR A 85 6.12 -16.27 -39.60
CA TYR A 85 5.81 -17.01 -38.39
C TYR A 85 5.46 -18.45 -38.78
N VAL A 86 6.05 -19.42 -38.10
CA VAL A 86 5.75 -20.84 -38.30
C VAL A 86 4.74 -21.25 -37.25
N GLU A 87 3.63 -21.84 -37.69
CA GLU A 87 2.54 -22.30 -36.82
C GLU A 87 2.79 -23.77 -36.45
N GLY A 88 3.15 -24.05 -35.19
CA GLY A 88 3.33 -25.42 -34.67
C GLY A 88 4.61 -25.66 -33.85
N GLU A 89 4.84 -26.92 -33.45
CA GLU A 89 6.01 -27.37 -32.65
C GLU A 89 7.32 -27.45 -33.44
N GLU A 90 7.32 -27.09 -34.73
CA GLU A 90 8.54 -27.12 -35.53
C GLU A 90 9.37 -25.85 -35.39
N THR A 91 10.60 -26.05 -34.90
CA THR A 91 11.57 -24.97 -34.74
C THR A 91 12.07 -24.51 -36.11
N MET A 92 12.22 -23.19 -36.28
CA MET A 92 12.79 -22.58 -37.49
C MET A 92 14.10 -23.25 -37.94
N ALA A 93 14.91 -23.72 -36.99
CA ALA A 93 16.16 -24.43 -37.24
C ALA A 93 16.00 -25.67 -38.13
N LYS A 94 14.89 -26.39 -37.99
CA LYS A 94 14.60 -27.61 -38.75
C LYS A 94 14.17 -27.30 -40.18
N SER A 95 13.27 -26.31 -40.35
CA SER A 95 12.77 -25.86 -41.65
C SER A 95 13.84 -25.20 -42.55
N VAL A 96 14.86 -24.58 -41.94
CA VAL A 96 15.97 -23.96 -42.67
C VAL A 96 17.02 -25.01 -43.07
N ALA A 97 17.24 -26.03 -42.25
CA ALA A 97 18.15 -27.13 -42.58
C ALA A 97 17.67 -27.94 -43.80
N GLU A 98 16.37 -28.23 -43.89
CA GLU A 98 15.78 -28.94 -45.03
C GLU A 98 15.92 -28.18 -46.36
N ARG A 99 15.81 -26.85 -46.34
CA ARG A 99 15.95 -26.01 -47.55
C ARG A 99 17.38 -25.85 -48.07
N ILE A 100 18.39 -26.28 -47.32
CA ILE A 100 19.80 -26.21 -47.72
C ILE A 100 20.26 -27.56 -48.31
N GLU A 101 19.52 -28.64 -48.07
CA GLU A 101 19.82 -29.98 -48.61
C GLU A 101 19.17 -30.28 -49.98
N GLU A 102 18.31 -29.38 -50.50
CA GLU A 102 17.83 -29.37 -51.90
C GLU A 102 18.67 -28.47 -52.82
#